data_AF-A0A1D7UTU2-F1
#
_entry.id   AF-A0A1D7UTU2-F1
#
_cell.length_a   1.000
_cell.length_b   1.000
_cell.length_c   1.000
_cell.angle_alpha   90.00
_cell.angle_beta   90.00
_cell.angle_gamma   90.00
#
_symmetry.space_group_name_H-M   'P 1'
#
loop_
_entity.id
_entity.type
_entity.pdbx_description
1 polymer ?
#
loop_
_entity_poly.entity_id
_entity_poly.type
_entity_poly.pdbx_seq_one_letter_code
_entity_poly.pdbx_strand_id
1 'polypeptide(L)'
;MKFPISHSAVFLNSETVTLLQSLSPNERENLFRLSLLNLSRVLPDSTVFFNHWPFGENEITFNSLNIQILENLKEDVFLKKVAENLLDSRTGDPDWDDASFFYFSGLFPCLDETLTKELYERHDRYLSQYSYSENLPAGIVPAILSREFTNSLPETIKTSAQEYLLKNINHYDVEIFYHAPDLRQYRLDFSLKNRRSLNLVRGFLKTKEDWSYQEILPWITSHPEVFRTGPSYLELEVYRGCELSCTFCPRQFGTNDQDGTFLAPNFLENLLKQQEASFSNEYSVCFGGMGEPLLHPQFAELVKRTASFSLLQELMIETALYSDLNPILESLEKLPSEEKEKITWIVNLTTRNPEKYKNLYGKKELEKILSNLEKLEKIFPKNQIHLQFLKIKEAEDEVEAWVDETERQGYGVILQKYNRFAGLMPEKRVTDLTPIQREFCWHLNRDLYVNSNGTVSICRQSSGKEFGNLHKENLIDIWQKGLPSFSNSLNGKHEATGAPCLTCDEWYTFNA
;
A
#
# COMPACT_ATOMS: atom_id res chain seq x y z
N MET A 1 -22.72 -30.48 4.06
CA MET A 1 -23.15 -29.12 4.45
C MET A 1 -24.66 -29.12 4.54
N LYS A 2 -25.20 -28.55 5.61
CA LYS A 2 -26.65 -28.43 5.82
C LYS A 2 -27.24 -27.46 4.82
N PHE A 3 -26.47 -26.43 4.49
CA PHE A 3 -26.83 -25.37 3.60
C PHE A 3 -25.83 -25.26 2.40
N PRO A 4 -26.03 -26.05 1.31
CA PRO A 4 -25.21 -26.00 0.11
C PRO A 4 -25.22 -24.61 -0.53
N ILE A 5 -24.06 -24.02 -0.71
CA ILE A 5 -23.83 -22.88 -1.58
C ILE A 5 -23.80 -23.42 -3.00
N SER A 6 -24.53 -22.77 -3.89
CA SER A 6 -24.58 -23.12 -5.32
C SER A 6 -24.17 -21.95 -6.23
N HIS A 7 -23.88 -20.79 -5.64
CA HIS A 7 -23.59 -19.55 -6.37
C HIS A 7 -22.27 -18.95 -5.93
N SER A 8 -21.62 -18.29 -6.88
CA SER A 8 -20.39 -17.52 -6.67
C SER A 8 -20.51 -16.16 -7.35
N ALA A 9 -19.83 -15.16 -6.83
CA ALA A 9 -19.81 -13.80 -7.37
C ALA A 9 -18.37 -13.30 -7.47
N VAL A 10 -18.00 -12.85 -8.66
CA VAL A 10 -16.69 -12.26 -8.96
C VAL A 10 -16.87 -10.80 -9.31
N PHE A 11 -16.30 -9.94 -8.47
CA PHE A 11 -16.31 -8.49 -8.67
C PHE A 11 -14.92 -8.00 -9.09
N LEU A 12 -14.86 -7.41 -10.28
CA LEU A 12 -13.69 -6.76 -10.85
C LEU A 12 -13.94 -5.25 -10.85
N ASN A 13 -13.18 -4.52 -10.03
CA ASN A 13 -13.23 -3.05 -10.05
C ASN A 13 -12.60 -2.49 -11.35
N SER A 14 -12.79 -1.20 -11.62
CA SER A 14 -12.30 -0.56 -12.86
C SER A 14 -10.79 -0.72 -13.08
N GLU A 15 -10.00 -0.66 -12.01
CA GLU A 15 -8.55 -0.85 -12.05
C GLU A 15 -8.18 -2.28 -12.44
N THR A 16 -8.84 -3.27 -11.85
CA THR A 16 -8.67 -4.70 -12.16
C THR A 16 -9.05 -4.99 -13.61
N VAL A 17 -10.17 -4.43 -14.08
CA VAL A 17 -10.59 -4.58 -15.49
C VAL A 17 -9.54 -4.00 -16.43
N THR A 18 -9.06 -2.78 -16.16
CA THR A 18 -8.03 -2.10 -16.96
C THR A 18 -6.72 -2.90 -16.97
N LEU A 19 -6.30 -3.41 -15.81
CA LEU A 19 -5.13 -4.28 -15.69
C LEU A 19 -5.26 -5.51 -16.57
N LEU A 20 -6.34 -6.27 -16.44
CA LEU A 20 -6.55 -7.52 -17.16
C LEU A 20 -6.65 -7.28 -18.68
N GLN A 21 -7.27 -6.18 -19.11
CA GLN A 21 -7.32 -5.78 -20.52
C GLN A 21 -5.94 -5.38 -21.08
N SER A 22 -4.99 -4.95 -20.24
CA SER A 22 -3.63 -4.62 -20.66
C SER A 22 -2.74 -5.85 -20.90
N LEU A 23 -3.18 -7.04 -20.49
CA LEU A 23 -2.42 -8.29 -20.64
C LEU A 23 -2.54 -8.87 -22.04
N SER A 24 -1.58 -9.72 -22.41
CA SER A 24 -1.73 -10.52 -23.64
C SER A 24 -2.95 -11.45 -23.52
N PRO A 25 -3.68 -11.72 -24.62
CA PRO A 25 -4.86 -12.58 -24.59
C PRO A 25 -4.61 -13.94 -23.93
N ASN A 26 -3.49 -14.58 -24.26
CA ASN A 26 -3.10 -15.89 -23.72
C ASN A 26 -2.84 -15.86 -22.21
N GLU A 27 -2.18 -14.81 -21.71
CA GLU A 27 -1.92 -14.69 -20.28
C GLU A 27 -3.20 -14.43 -19.50
N ARG A 28 -4.04 -13.51 -20.00
CA ARG A 28 -5.35 -13.22 -19.41
C ARG A 28 -6.16 -14.52 -19.33
N GLU A 29 -6.32 -15.23 -20.43
CA GLU A 29 -7.07 -16.49 -20.49
C GLU A 29 -6.55 -17.53 -19.50
N ASN A 30 -5.23 -17.69 -19.38
CA ASN A 30 -4.68 -18.64 -18.41
C ASN A 30 -4.99 -18.28 -16.94
N LEU A 31 -4.88 -17.00 -16.55
CA LEU A 31 -5.15 -16.56 -15.18
C LEU A 31 -6.62 -16.77 -14.76
N PHE A 32 -7.54 -16.51 -15.68
CA PHE A 32 -8.95 -16.81 -15.46
C PHE A 32 -9.23 -18.31 -15.45
N ARG A 33 -8.68 -19.06 -16.41
CA ARG A 33 -8.81 -20.52 -16.47
C ARG A 33 -8.41 -21.13 -15.14
N LEU A 34 -7.30 -20.70 -14.55
CA LEU A 34 -6.85 -21.14 -13.23
C LEU A 34 -7.83 -20.77 -12.12
N SER A 35 -8.28 -19.52 -12.09
CA SER A 35 -9.23 -19.04 -11.08
C SER A 35 -10.54 -19.82 -11.10
N LEU A 36 -11.10 -20.05 -12.29
CA LEU A 36 -12.33 -20.81 -12.49
C LEU A 36 -12.14 -22.31 -12.26
N LEU A 37 -10.98 -22.87 -12.65
CA LEU A 37 -10.65 -24.27 -12.39
C LEU A 37 -10.61 -24.54 -10.89
N ASN A 38 -9.92 -23.72 -10.10
CA ASN A 38 -9.86 -23.87 -8.65
C ASN A 38 -11.24 -23.74 -8.02
N LEU A 39 -12.06 -22.77 -8.46
CA LEU A 39 -13.44 -22.65 -8.01
C LEU A 39 -14.27 -23.91 -8.32
N SER A 40 -14.18 -24.45 -9.54
CA SER A 40 -14.95 -25.64 -9.95
C SER A 40 -14.61 -26.89 -9.16
N ARG A 41 -13.38 -27.00 -8.62
CA ARG A 41 -12.96 -28.12 -7.76
C ARG A 41 -13.48 -27.99 -6.32
N VAL A 42 -13.86 -26.78 -5.91
CA VAL A 42 -14.50 -26.52 -4.62
C VAL A 42 -16.01 -26.59 -4.70
N LEU A 43 -16.58 -25.94 -5.71
CA LEU A 43 -18.00 -25.78 -5.91
C LEU A 43 -18.38 -26.12 -7.37
N PRO A 44 -18.41 -27.42 -7.72
CA PRO A 44 -18.82 -27.86 -9.05
C PRO A 44 -20.27 -27.45 -9.33
N ASP A 45 -20.60 -27.25 -10.61
CA ASP A 45 -21.93 -26.82 -11.06
C ASP A 45 -22.39 -25.44 -10.52
N SER A 46 -21.47 -24.64 -9.96
CA SER A 46 -21.82 -23.31 -9.44
C SER A 46 -22.22 -22.36 -10.56
N THR A 47 -23.28 -21.58 -10.32
CA THR A 47 -23.56 -20.38 -11.10
C THR A 47 -22.63 -19.26 -10.64
N VAL A 48 -21.79 -18.76 -11.55
CA VAL A 48 -20.80 -17.72 -11.27
C VAL A 48 -21.21 -16.42 -11.93
N PHE A 49 -21.54 -15.43 -11.11
CA PHE A 49 -21.87 -14.09 -11.56
C PHE A 49 -20.61 -13.24 -11.70
N PHE A 50 -20.45 -12.58 -12.85
CA PHE A 50 -19.43 -11.57 -13.07
C PHE A 50 -20.08 -10.20 -13.22
N ASN A 51 -19.49 -9.18 -12.58
CA ASN A 51 -19.92 -7.80 -12.78
C ASN A 51 -19.41 -7.20 -14.10
N HIS A 52 -18.37 -7.81 -14.67
CA HIS A 52 -17.77 -7.45 -15.96
C HIS A 52 -17.13 -8.70 -16.58
N TRP A 53 -17.33 -8.90 -17.89
CA TRP A 53 -16.70 -10.00 -18.63
C TRP A 53 -15.54 -9.48 -19.47
N PRO A 54 -14.28 -9.85 -19.17
CA PRO A 54 -13.09 -9.27 -19.82
C PRO A 54 -12.57 -10.09 -21.00
N PHE A 55 -13.36 -11.02 -21.53
CA PHE A 55 -13.03 -11.82 -22.72
C PHE A 55 -13.80 -11.38 -23.97
N GLY A 56 -13.28 -11.80 -25.13
CA GLY A 56 -13.88 -11.48 -26.42
C GLY A 56 -15.16 -12.25 -26.72
N GLU A 57 -15.26 -13.52 -26.28
CA GLU A 57 -16.46 -14.34 -26.43
C GLU A 57 -17.11 -14.59 -25.07
N ASN A 58 -18.43 -14.47 -25.01
CA ASN A 58 -19.20 -14.80 -23.82
C ASN A 58 -19.29 -16.32 -23.69
N GLU A 59 -18.41 -16.93 -22.91
CA GLU A 59 -18.57 -18.33 -22.51
C GLU A 59 -19.73 -18.42 -21.51
N ILE A 60 -20.71 -19.26 -21.83
CA ILE A 60 -21.87 -19.49 -20.95
C ILE A 60 -21.55 -20.60 -19.94
N THR A 61 -20.53 -21.43 -20.21
CA THR A 61 -20.13 -22.54 -19.34
C THR A 61 -18.61 -22.75 -19.33
N PHE A 62 -18.01 -22.97 -18.16
CA PHE A 62 -16.60 -23.33 -18.00
C PHE A 62 -16.44 -24.46 -16.96
N ASN A 63 -15.89 -25.61 -17.34
CA ASN A 63 -15.63 -26.75 -16.45
C ASN A 63 -16.76 -27.04 -15.43
N SER A 64 -18.00 -27.24 -15.91
CA SER A 64 -19.27 -27.38 -15.15
C SER A 64 -19.84 -26.10 -14.53
N LEU A 65 -19.09 -25.01 -14.42
CA LEU A 65 -19.60 -23.72 -13.95
C LEU A 65 -20.53 -23.10 -14.99
N ASN A 66 -21.61 -22.47 -14.52
CA ASN A 66 -22.55 -21.71 -15.32
C ASN A 66 -22.25 -20.21 -15.18
N ILE A 67 -21.78 -19.57 -16.26
CA ILE A 67 -21.31 -18.18 -16.21
C ILE A 67 -22.46 -17.23 -16.56
N GLN A 68 -22.68 -16.24 -15.71
CA GLN A 68 -23.67 -15.19 -15.94
C GLN A 68 -23.06 -13.80 -15.71
N ILE A 69 -23.47 -12.82 -16.50
CA ILE A 69 -22.96 -11.46 -16.43
C ILE A 69 -24.06 -10.55 -15.87
N LEU A 70 -23.80 -9.96 -14.70
CA LEU A 70 -24.66 -8.97 -14.06
C LEU A 70 -23.95 -7.62 -14.07
N GLU A 71 -23.94 -6.95 -15.24
CA GLU A 71 -23.16 -5.73 -15.44
C GLU A 71 -23.43 -4.68 -14.35
N ASN A 72 -22.37 -4.33 -13.61
CA ASN A 72 -22.37 -3.25 -12.64
C ASN A 72 -20.95 -2.86 -12.21
N LEU A 73 -20.68 -1.56 -12.12
CA LEU A 73 -19.38 -1.07 -11.63
C LEU A 73 -19.37 -0.82 -10.12
N LYS A 74 -20.53 -0.85 -9.46
CA LYS A 74 -20.66 -0.65 -8.02
C LYS A 74 -20.82 -1.99 -7.30
N GLU A 75 -19.97 -2.24 -6.32
CA GLU A 75 -19.89 -3.50 -5.58
C GLU A 75 -21.20 -3.82 -4.85
N ASP A 76 -21.75 -2.87 -4.10
CA ASP A 76 -23.00 -3.03 -3.35
C ASP A 76 -24.19 -3.36 -4.24
N VAL A 77 -24.30 -2.67 -5.38
CA VAL A 77 -25.39 -2.91 -6.33
C VAL A 77 -25.19 -4.25 -7.03
N PHE A 78 -23.95 -4.65 -7.32
CA PHE A 78 -23.65 -5.99 -7.85
C PHE A 78 -24.04 -7.09 -6.87
N LEU A 79 -23.63 -6.97 -5.59
CA LEU A 79 -23.96 -7.94 -4.55
C LEU A 79 -25.47 -8.09 -4.37
N LYS A 80 -26.22 -6.98 -4.35
CA LYS A 80 -27.70 -7.01 -4.28
C LYS A 80 -28.34 -7.76 -5.46
N LYS A 81 -27.86 -7.51 -6.69
CA LYS A 81 -28.31 -8.27 -7.87
C LYS A 81 -27.98 -9.77 -7.74
N VAL A 82 -26.82 -10.13 -7.20
CA VAL A 82 -26.48 -11.53 -6.93
C VAL A 82 -27.46 -12.14 -5.92
N ALA A 83 -27.73 -11.43 -4.82
CA ALA A 83 -28.66 -11.86 -3.77
C ALA A 83 -30.09 -12.09 -4.31
N GLU A 84 -30.56 -11.30 -5.27
CA GLU A 84 -31.86 -11.49 -5.95
C GLU A 84 -31.91 -12.77 -6.80
N ASN A 85 -30.77 -13.27 -7.28
CA ASN A 85 -30.68 -14.45 -8.13
C ASN A 85 -30.35 -15.74 -7.36
N LEU A 86 -30.17 -15.67 -6.03
CA LEU A 86 -29.98 -16.86 -5.20
C LEU A 86 -31.27 -17.66 -5.06
N LEU A 87 -31.13 -18.99 -4.99
CA LEU A 87 -32.24 -19.91 -4.72
C LEU A 87 -32.98 -19.56 -3.45
N ASP A 88 -34.30 -19.70 -3.44
CA ASP A 88 -35.14 -19.46 -2.26
C ASP A 88 -34.59 -20.15 -1.00
N SER A 89 -34.73 -19.46 0.14
CA SER A 89 -34.39 -20.01 1.44
C SER A 89 -35.07 -21.37 1.64
N ARG A 90 -34.30 -22.37 2.06
CA ARG A 90 -34.82 -23.72 2.33
C ARG A 90 -35.49 -23.82 3.67
N THR A 91 -35.28 -22.85 4.56
CA THR A 91 -36.07 -22.73 5.78
C THR A 91 -37.50 -22.27 5.47
N GLY A 92 -37.70 -21.57 4.34
CA GLY A 92 -38.96 -20.94 3.98
C GLY A 92 -39.35 -19.76 4.87
N ASP A 93 -38.46 -19.40 5.81
CA ASP A 93 -38.63 -18.29 6.74
C ASP A 93 -37.82 -17.10 6.23
N PRO A 94 -38.46 -15.96 5.89
CA PRO A 94 -37.77 -14.77 5.41
C PRO A 94 -36.86 -14.14 6.47
N ASP A 95 -37.08 -14.41 7.76
CA ASP A 95 -36.24 -13.94 8.86
C ASP A 95 -35.03 -14.88 9.10
N TRP A 96 -35.02 -16.07 8.49
CA TRP A 96 -33.96 -17.07 8.60
C TRP A 96 -33.52 -17.56 7.21
N ASP A 97 -33.01 -16.64 6.38
CA ASP A 97 -32.51 -16.96 5.05
C ASP A 97 -31.13 -17.64 5.11
N ASP A 98 -31.08 -18.90 4.68
CA ASP A 98 -29.88 -19.74 4.67
C ASP A 98 -29.08 -19.65 3.35
N ALA A 99 -29.51 -18.83 2.39
CA ALA A 99 -28.83 -18.68 1.12
C ALA A 99 -27.54 -17.86 1.28
N SER A 100 -26.43 -18.45 0.84
CA SER A 100 -25.10 -17.82 0.84
C SER A 100 -24.37 -18.09 -0.47
N PHE A 101 -23.35 -17.30 -0.74
CA PHE A 101 -22.53 -17.41 -1.95
C PHE A 101 -21.06 -17.09 -1.67
N PHE A 102 -20.17 -17.66 -2.49
CA PHE A 102 -18.77 -17.27 -2.46
C PHE A 102 -18.58 -15.92 -3.13
N TYR A 103 -17.83 -15.04 -2.50
CA TYR A 103 -17.51 -13.72 -3.01
C TYR A 103 -16.00 -13.56 -3.24
N PHE A 104 -15.66 -13.18 -4.47
CA PHE A 104 -14.31 -12.93 -4.94
C PHE A 104 -14.17 -11.47 -5.31
N SER A 105 -13.29 -10.74 -4.62
CA SER A 105 -12.97 -9.34 -4.95
C SER A 105 -11.85 -9.24 -6.00
N GLY A 106 -11.81 -10.17 -6.95
CA GLY A 106 -10.73 -10.30 -7.94
C GLY A 106 -10.67 -11.71 -8.50
N LEU A 107 -9.52 -12.08 -9.06
CA LEU A 107 -9.27 -13.42 -9.60
C LEU A 107 -8.25 -14.15 -8.74
N PHE A 108 -8.56 -15.39 -8.37
CA PHE A 108 -7.82 -16.14 -7.35
C PHE A 108 -7.15 -17.39 -7.99
N PRO A 109 -6.12 -17.21 -8.84
CA PRO A 109 -5.46 -18.33 -9.51
C PRO A 109 -4.64 -19.21 -8.54
N CYS A 110 -4.37 -18.73 -7.32
CA CYS A 110 -3.69 -19.47 -6.26
C CYS A 110 -4.64 -19.83 -5.11
N LEU A 111 -5.96 -19.92 -5.37
CA LEU A 111 -6.94 -20.35 -4.37
C LEU A 111 -6.58 -21.72 -3.79
N ASP A 112 -6.57 -21.84 -2.46
CA ASP A 112 -6.41 -23.11 -1.77
C ASP A 112 -7.77 -23.79 -1.60
N GLU A 113 -7.94 -24.90 -2.33
CA GLU A 113 -9.19 -25.65 -2.35
C GLU A 113 -9.56 -26.25 -0.99
N THR A 114 -8.55 -26.69 -0.22
CA THR A 114 -8.77 -27.37 1.05
C THR A 114 -9.23 -26.37 2.09
N LEU A 115 -8.55 -25.23 2.18
CA LEU A 115 -8.91 -24.17 3.13
C LEU A 115 -10.22 -23.49 2.75
N THR A 116 -10.52 -23.37 1.46
CA THR A 116 -11.83 -22.85 1.04
C THR A 116 -12.97 -23.78 1.46
N LYS A 117 -12.79 -25.10 1.34
CA LYS A 117 -13.77 -26.09 1.83
C LYS A 117 -13.92 -26.02 3.34
N GLU A 118 -12.82 -25.90 4.07
CA GLU A 118 -12.85 -25.77 5.53
C GLU A 118 -13.60 -24.49 5.97
N LEU A 119 -13.29 -23.34 5.34
CA LEU A 119 -14.01 -22.08 5.60
C LEU A 119 -15.50 -22.24 5.33
N TYR A 120 -15.85 -22.91 4.23
CA TYR A 120 -17.24 -23.14 3.88
C TYR A 120 -17.95 -24.05 4.91
N GLU A 121 -17.33 -25.14 5.34
CA GLU A 121 -17.89 -26.01 6.38
C GLU A 121 -18.12 -25.27 7.70
N ARG A 122 -17.24 -24.31 8.04
CA ARG A 122 -17.38 -23.48 9.24
C ARG A 122 -18.53 -22.48 9.09
N HIS A 123 -18.61 -21.78 7.96
CA HIS A 123 -19.71 -20.88 7.64
C HIS A 123 -21.06 -21.60 7.77
N ASP A 124 -21.19 -22.79 7.17
CA ASP A 124 -22.40 -23.62 7.27
C ASP A 124 -22.69 -24.10 8.70
N ARG A 125 -21.64 -24.49 9.44
CA ARG A 125 -21.80 -24.99 10.82
C ARG A 125 -22.28 -23.92 11.78
N TYR A 126 -21.76 -22.71 11.63
CA TYR A 126 -22.02 -21.59 12.54
C TYR A 126 -23.09 -20.62 12.03
N LEU A 127 -23.63 -20.85 10.81
CA LEU A 127 -24.67 -20.01 10.20
C LEU A 127 -24.25 -18.54 10.13
N SER A 128 -22.99 -18.30 9.79
CA SER A 128 -22.44 -16.95 9.74
C SER A 128 -23.05 -16.16 8.59
N GLN A 129 -23.25 -14.87 8.80
CA GLN A 129 -23.69 -13.94 7.77
C GLN A 129 -22.52 -13.50 6.88
N TYR A 130 -21.31 -13.51 7.44
CA TYR A 130 -20.09 -13.22 6.71
C TYR A 130 -18.92 -14.10 7.18
N SER A 131 -18.11 -14.59 6.25
CA SER A 131 -16.87 -15.32 6.58
C SER A 131 -15.70 -14.81 5.76
N TYR A 132 -14.56 -14.62 6.41
CA TYR A 132 -13.30 -14.21 5.77
C TYR A 132 -12.10 -14.68 6.57
N SER A 133 -10.91 -14.63 5.96
CA SER A 133 -9.66 -14.87 6.66
C SER A 133 -9.02 -13.57 7.14
N GLU A 134 -8.55 -13.54 8.38
CA GLU A 134 -7.76 -12.41 8.89
C GLU A 134 -6.28 -12.52 8.49
N ASN A 135 -5.71 -13.73 8.52
CA ASN A 135 -4.26 -13.92 8.43
C ASN A 135 -3.75 -14.54 7.12
N LEU A 136 -4.66 -15.00 6.25
CA LEU A 136 -4.30 -15.45 4.92
C LEU A 136 -4.25 -14.25 3.96
N PRO A 137 -3.30 -14.24 3.01
CA PRO A 137 -3.29 -13.29 1.91
C PRO A 137 -4.61 -13.29 1.13
N ALA A 138 -5.01 -12.11 0.64
CA ALA A 138 -6.10 -12.02 -0.34
C ALA A 138 -5.80 -12.92 -1.54
N GLY A 139 -6.82 -13.60 -2.08
CA GLY A 139 -6.66 -14.51 -3.21
C GLY A 139 -6.39 -15.98 -2.85
N ILE A 140 -6.24 -16.33 -1.57
CA ILE A 140 -6.08 -17.72 -1.12
C ILE A 140 -7.42 -18.39 -0.80
N VAL A 141 -8.34 -17.69 -0.15
CA VAL A 141 -9.72 -18.15 0.10
C VAL A 141 -10.71 -17.04 -0.25
N PRO A 142 -11.92 -17.36 -0.74
CA PRO A 142 -12.99 -16.39 -0.94
C PRO A 142 -13.55 -15.90 0.39
N ALA A 143 -14.24 -14.77 0.35
CA ALA A 143 -15.21 -14.45 1.39
C ALA A 143 -16.50 -15.24 1.14
N ILE A 144 -17.31 -15.44 2.18
CA ILE A 144 -18.63 -16.04 2.05
C ILE A 144 -19.65 -15.07 2.63
N LEU A 145 -20.67 -14.71 1.83
CA LEU A 145 -21.69 -13.74 2.21
C LEU A 145 -23.06 -14.44 2.20
N SER A 146 -23.86 -14.18 3.22
CA SER A 146 -25.28 -14.53 3.20
C SER A 146 -26.11 -13.50 2.44
N ARG A 147 -27.30 -13.93 1.97
CA ARG A 147 -28.30 -13.01 1.41
C ARG A 147 -28.70 -11.96 2.44
N GLU A 148 -28.84 -12.36 3.70
CA GLU A 148 -29.20 -11.48 4.81
C GLU A 148 -28.18 -10.34 5.00
N PHE A 149 -26.87 -10.65 5.06
CA PHE A 149 -25.83 -9.63 5.11
C PHE A 149 -25.94 -8.68 3.92
N THR A 150 -26.09 -9.23 2.72
CA THR A 150 -26.14 -8.46 1.47
C THR A 150 -27.35 -7.52 1.43
N ASN A 151 -28.51 -7.98 1.90
CA ASN A 151 -29.74 -7.18 1.98
C ASN A 151 -29.66 -6.09 3.07
N SER A 152 -28.86 -6.32 4.12
CA SER A 152 -28.62 -5.31 5.17
C SER A 152 -27.73 -4.16 4.72
N LEU A 153 -26.98 -4.32 3.61
CA LEU A 153 -26.13 -3.26 3.09
C LEU A 153 -26.96 -2.02 2.74
N PRO A 154 -26.52 -0.81 3.13
CA PRO A 154 -27.17 0.45 2.75
C PRO A 154 -27.35 0.58 1.23
N GLU A 155 -28.25 1.46 0.77
CA GLU A 155 -28.45 1.73 -0.66
C GLU A 155 -27.17 2.18 -1.37
N THR A 156 -26.26 2.82 -0.62
CA THR A 156 -24.93 3.18 -1.09
C THR A 156 -23.91 3.00 0.03
N ILE A 157 -22.81 2.34 -0.27
CA ILE A 157 -21.62 2.32 0.57
C ILE A 157 -20.49 3.08 -0.14
N LYS A 158 -19.69 3.83 0.63
CA LYS A 158 -18.51 4.55 0.11
C LYS A 158 -17.24 3.69 0.04
N THR A 159 -17.31 2.49 0.58
CA THR A 159 -16.19 1.56 0.80
C THR A 159 -16.56 0.19 0.25
N SER A 160 -15.67 -0.81 0.39
CA SER A 160 -16.00 -2.20 0.07
C SER A 160 -17.00 -2.81 1.07
N ALA A 161 -17.63 -3.93 0.71
CA ALA A 161 -18.50 -4.68 1.61
C ALA A 161 -17.73 -5.20 2.84
N GLN A 162 -16.46 -5.58 2.66
CA GLN A 162 -15.59 -5.99 3.75
C GLN A 162 -15.28 -4.83 4.72
N GLU A 163 -14.94 -3.65 4.22
CA GLU A 163 -14.71 -2.48 5.07
C GLU A 163 -15.98 -2.05 5.81
N TYR A 164 -17.14 -2.15 5.17
CA TYR A 164 -18.43 -1.91 5.81
C TYR A 164 -18.66 -2.91 6.95
N LEU A 165 -18.43 -4.20 6.72
CA LEU A 165 -18.50 -5.22 7.76
C LEU A 165 -17.56 -4.90 8.92
N LEU A 166 -16.28 -4.61 8.67
CA LEU A 166 -15.30 -4.37 9.73
C LEU A 166 -15.69 -3.20 10.65
N LYS A 167 -16.34 -2.15 10.09
CA LYS A 167 -16.88 -1.02 10.87
C LYS A 167 -18.13 -1.36 11.67
N ASN A 168 -18.85 -2.40 11.29
CA ASN A 168 -20.14 -2.80 11.85
C ASN A 168 -20.12 -4.25 12.39
N ILE A 169 -18.94 -4.80 12.69
CA ILE A 169 -18.76 -6.24 12.92
C ILE A 169 -19.62 -6.79 14.07
N ASN A 170 -19.92 -5.95 15.06
CA ASN A 170 -20.77 -6.31 16.21
C ASN A 170 -22.26 -6.47 15.87
N HIS A 171 -22.67 -6.14 14.64
CA HIS A 171 -24.04 -6.28 14.15
C HIS A 171 -24.25 -7.57 13.35
N TYR A 172 -23.20 -8.37 13.14
CA TYR A 172 -23.23 -9.53 12.28
C TYR A 172 -22.65 -10.78 12.95
N ASP A 173 -23.20 -11.94 12.60
CA ASP A 173 -22.58 -13.23 12.92
C ASP A 173 -21.45 -13.49 11.93
N VAL A 174 -20.21 -13.40 12.42
CA VAL A 174 -19.01 -13.43 11.57
C VAL A 174 -18.11 -14.60 11.94
N GLU A 175 -17.71 -15.35 10.93
CA GLU A 175 -16.68 -16.39 11.05
C GLU A 175 -15.34 -15.83 10.56
N ILE A 176 -14.43 -15.60 11.51
CA ILE A 176 -13.07 -15.13 11.24
C ILE A 176 -12.14 -16.34 11.16
N PHE A 177 -11.72 -16.66 9.95
CA PHE A 177 -10.92 -17.83 9.65
C PHE A 177 -9.43 -17.55 9.88
N TYR A 178 -8.79 -18.46 10.60
CA TYR A 178 -7.36 -18.43 10.88
C TYR A 178 -6.72 -19.77 10.56
N HIS A 179 -5.59 -19.74 9.86
CA HIS A 179 -4.80 -20.93 9.57
C HIS A 179 -3.30 -20.63 9.62
N ALA A 180 -2.48 -21.51 10.22
CA ALA A 180 -1.03 -21.34 10.29
C ALA A 180 -0.34 -21.72 8.96
N PRO A 181 0.77 -21.09 8.55
CA PRO A 181 1.50 -20.01 9.22
C PRO A 181 0.75 -18.67 9.19
N ASP A 182 1.12 -17.69 10.02
CA ASP A 182 0.61 -16.31 9.91
C ASP A 182 1.43 -15.55 8.85
N LEU A 183 0.76 -15.05 7.81
CA LEU A 183 1.41 -14.34 6.70
C LEU A 183 1.10 -12.84 6.67
N ARG A 184 0.45 -12.27 7.70
CA ARG A 184 0.09 -10.84 7.72
C ARG A 184 1.29 -9.93 7.56
N GLN A 185 2.42 -10.28 8.17
CA GLN A 185 3.67 -9.51 8.02
C GLN A 185 4.14 -9.42 6.56
N TYR A 186 3.82 -10.40 5.72
CA TYR A 186 4.26 -10.46 4.34
C TYR A 186 3.43 -9.57 3.42
N ARG A 187 2.20 -9.19 3.83
CA ARG A 187 1.29 -8.33 3.03
C ARG A 187 1.19 -8.80 1.57
N LEU A 188 1.06 -10.12 1.39
CA LEU A 188 0.91 -10.73 0.07
C LEU A 188 -0.51 -10.55 -0.45
N ASP A 189 -0.64 -10.51 -1.77
CA ASP A 189 -1.93 -10.40 -2.45
C ASP A 189 -1.91 -11.22 -3.75
N PHE A 190 -2.75 -12.26 -3.80
CA PHE A 190 -2.93 -13.17 -4.93
C PHE A 190 -4.25 -12.92 -5.68
N SER A 191 -4.94 -11.80 -5.43
CA SER A 191 -6.27 -11.50 -5.97
C SER A 191 -6.29 -10.80 -7.33
N LEU A 192 -5.11 -10.53 -7.91
CA LEU A 192 -4.94 -9.83 -9.20
C LEU A 192 -5.60 -8.44 -9.28
N LYS A 193 -5.75 -7.74 -8.15
CA LYS A 193 -6.36 -6.40 -8.08
C LYS A 193 -5.51 -5.30 -8.71
N ASN A 194 -4.19 -5.50 -8.79
CA ASN A 194 -3.21 -4.50 -9.22
C ASN A 194 -1.97 -5.17 -9.84
N ARG A 195 -1.07 -4.39 -10.44
CA ARG A 195 0.11 -4.95 -11.12
C ARG A 195 1.04 -5.68 -10.16
N ARG A 196 1.11 -5.25 -8.90
CA ARG A 196 1.91 -5.90 -7.86
C ARG A 196 1.43 -7.33 -7.55
N SER A 197 0.13 -7.51 -7.32
CA SER A 197 -0.47 -8.83 -7.11
C SER A 197 -0.32 -9.74 -8.34
N LEU A 198 -0.47 -9.17 -9.55
CA LEU A 198 -0.17 -9.89 -10.80
C LEU A 198 1.29 -10.37 -10.86
N ASN A 199 2.25 -9.50 -10.55
CA ASN A 199 3.67 -9.86 -10.60
C ASN A 199 4.06 -10.89 -9.52
N LEU A 200 3.42 -10.83 -8.34
CA LEU A 200 3.55 -11.88 -7.33
C LEU A 200 3.04 -13.22 -7.86
N VAL A 201 1.80 -13.26 -8.36
CA VAL A 201 1.19 -14.47 -8.92
C VAL A 201 2.02 -15.05 -10.07
N ARG A 202 2.52 -14.20 -10.99
CA ARG A 202 3.43 -14.63 -12.07
C ARG A 202 4.65 -15.35 -11.53
N GLY A 203 5.23 -14.87 -10.43
CA GLY A 203 6.37 -15.52 -9.80
C GLY A 203 6.04 -16.93 -9.31
N PHE A 204 4.89 -17.11 -8.67
CA PHE A 204 4.41 -18.41 -8.21
C PHE A 204 4.08 -19.36 -9.37
N LEU A 205 3.34 -18.88 -10.37
CA LEU A 205 2.92 -19.67 -11.53
C LEU A 205 4.06 -20.11 -12.44
N LYS A 206 5.22 -19.44 -12.40
CA LYS A 206 6.45 -19.92 -13.06
C LYS A 206 6.94 -21.26 -12.49
N THR A 207 6.60 -21.57 -11.24
CA THR A 207 7.04 -22.81 -10.58
C THR A 207 6.00 -23.91 -10.73
N LYS A 208 4.73 -23.61 -10.39
CA LYS A 208 3.60 -24.54 -10.52
C LYS A 208 2.27 -23.80 -10.44
N GLU A 209 1.19 -24.47 -10.84
CA GLU A 209 -0.17 -23.92 -10.81
C GLU A 209 -0.91 -24.28 -9.51
N ASP A 210 -0.81 -25.53 -9.04
CA ASP A 210 -1.52 -26.00 -7.85
C ASP A 210 -0.74 -25.69 -6.56
N TRP A 211 -1.12 -24.60 -5.88
CA TRP A 211 -0.52 -24.15 -4.62
C TRP A 211 -1.40 -24.46 -3.42
N SER A 212 -0.80 -24.96 -2.35
CA SER A 212 -1.40 -24.94 -1.02
C SER A 212 -0.82 -23.79 -0.20
N TYR A 213 -1.62 -23.25 0.71
CA TYR A 213 -1.26 -22.16 1.60
C TYR A 213 -0.01 -22.47 2.44
N GLN A 214 0.11 -23.72 2.91
CA GLN A 214 1.23 -24.16 3.74
C GLN A 214 2.59 -24.12 3.00
N GLU A 215 2.58 -24.17 1.67
CA GLU A 215 3.80 -24.12 0.84
C GLU A 215 4.29 -22.69 0.60
N ILE A 216 3.43 -21.68 0.78
CA ILE A 216 3.74 -20.28 0.44
C ILE A 216 4.95 -19.77 1.23
N LEU A 217 4.96 -19.96 2.55
CA LEU A 217 6.02 -19.45 3.41
C LEU A 217 7.39 -20.09 3.12
N PRO A 218 7.54 -21.44 3.12
CA PRO A 218 8.81 -22.06 2.76
C PRO A 218 9.30 -21.66 1.38
N TRP A 219 8.38 -21.52 0.42
CA TRP A 219 8.75 -21.18 -0.95
C TRP A 219 9.21 -19.72 -1.09
N ILE A 220 8.50 -18.74 -0.54
CA ILE A 220 8.93 -17.33 -0.54
C ILE A 220 10.29 -17.16 0.16
N THR A 221 10.50 -17.88 1.26
CA THR A 221 11.75 -17.82 2.02
C THR A 221 12.95 -18.28 1.19
N SER A 222 12.73 -19.23 0.26
CA SER A 222 13.76 -19.73 -0.67
C SER A 222 13.81 -18.97 -2.01
N HIS A 223 12.78 -18.18 -2.34
CA HIS A 223 12.67 -17.37 -3.57
C HIS A 223 12.37 -15.89 -3.24
N PRO A 224 13.24 -15.21 -2.47
CA PRO A 224 13.01 -13.84 -2.02
C PRO A 224 12.82 -12.83 -3.17
N GLU A 225 13.33 -13.12 -4.37
CA GLU A 225 13.17 -12.29 -5.57
C GLU A 225 11.73 -12.19 -6.05
N VAL A 226 10.90 -13.20 -5.76
CA VAL A 226 9.48 -13.18 -6.10
C VAL A 226 8.69 -12.29 -5.13
N PHE A 227 9.17 -12.14 -3.90
CA PHE A 227 8.58 -11.22 -2.94
C PHE A 227 9.10 -9.77 -3.13
N ARG A 228 10.38 -9.63 -3.50
CA ARG A 228 11.05 -8.35 -3.80
C ARG A 228 10.95 -7.98 -5.28
N THR A 229 9.73 -7.92 -5.80
CA THR A 229 9.46 -7.71 -7.24
C THR A 229 9.94 -6.38 -7.80
N GLY A 230 9.98 -5.33 -6.97
CA GLY A 230 10.42 -3.98 -7.32
C GLY A 230 10.14 -3.01 -6.18
N PRO A 231 10.77 -1.81 -6.18
CA PRO A 231 10.48 -0.81 -5.18
C PRO A 231 9.06 -0.26 -5.40
N SER A 232 8.31 -0.11 -4.32
CA SER A 232 6.99 0.55 -4.33
C SER A 232 7.05 1.95 -3.72
N TYR A 233 8.11 2.27 -2.99
CA TYR A 233 8.32 3.57 -2.39
C TYR A 233 9.72 4.09 -2.71
N LEU A 234 9.78 5.23 -3.41
CA LEU A 234 11.02 5.89 -3.79
C LEU A 234 11.18 7.15 -2.92
N GLU A 235 12.06 7.10 -1.93
CA GLU A 235 12.44 8.29 -1.17
C GLU A 235 13.63 8.96 -1.86
N LEU A 236 13.40 10.16 -2.38
CA LEU A 236 14.35 10.91 -3.18
C LEU A 236 14.77 12.15 -2.41
N GLU A 237 16.03 12.21 -2.04
CA GLU A 237 16.66 13.44 -1.54
C GLU A 237 16.93 14.37 -2.72
N VAL A 238 15.88 15.04 -3.20
CA VAL A 238 15.98 15.90 -4.40
C VAL A 238 16.93 17.08 -4.21
N TYR A 239 17.12 17.52 -2.97
CA TYR A 239 18.07 18.56 -2.58
C TYR A 239 18.68 18.22 -1.22
N ARG A 240 20.01 18.34 -1.09
CA ARG A 240 20.72 18.20 0.19
C ARG A 240 21.02 19.56 0.78
N GLY A 241 20.60 19.76 2.03
CA GLY A 241 20.82 20.99 2.77
C GLY A 241 19.52 21.59 3.28
N CYS A 242 19.61 22.33 4.38
CA CYS A 242 18.47 23.01 5.00
C CYS A 242 18.99 24.21 5.77
N GLU A 243 18.20 25.30 5.77
CA GLU A 243 18.54 26.51 6.51
C GLU A 243 18.10 26.45 7.98
N LEU A 244 17.34 25.44 8.38
CA LEU A 244 17.00 25.14 9.77
C LEU A 244 18.08 24.25 10.41
N SER A 245 18.06 24.20 11.74
CA SER A 245 18.99 23.38 12.53
C SER A 245 18.22 22.58 13.58
N CYS A 246 17.26 21.77 13.11
CA CYS A 246 16.34 21.07 14.00
C CYS A 246 17.08 20.11 14.93
N THR A 247 16.78 20.16 16.23
CA THR A 247 17.44 19.34 17.27
C THR A 247 17.17 17.83 17.15
N PHE A 248 16.26 17.45 16.25
CA PHE A 248 15.83 16.09 15.96
C PHE A 248 16.17 15.64 14.53
N CYS A 249 16.99 16.41 13.79
CA CYS A 249 17.34 16.09 12.41
C CYS A 249 18.69 15.34 12.34
N PRO A 250 18.80 14.21 11.61
CA PRO A 250 20.05 13.45 11.49
C PRO A 250 21.17 14.25 10.84
N ARG A 251 20.85 15.25 10.01
CA ARG A 251 21.82 16.17 9.39
C ARG A 251 22.66 16.93 10.44
N GLN A 252 22.16 17.11 11.67
CA GLN A 252 22.92 17.75 12.75
C GLN A 252 23.97 16.82 13.40
N PHE A 253 23.95 15.52 13.08
CA PHE A 253 24.79 14.50 13.71
C PHE A 253 25.73 13.80 12.71
N GLY A 254 25.71 14.20 11.45
CA GLY A 254 26.56 13.68 10.38
C GLY A 254 27.38 14.76 9.68
N THR A 255 28.10 14.39 8.62
CA THR A 255 28.76 15.35 7.74
C THR A 255 27.77 16.03 6.80
N ASN A 256 28.03 17.32 6.52
CA ASN A 256 27.28 18.17 5.61
C ASN A 256 28.05 18.49 4.32
N ASP A 257 29.10 17.73 4.00
CA ASP A 257 29.95 17.95 2.82
C ASP A 257 29.20 17.87 1.49
N GLN A 258 28.02 17.26 1.47
CA GLN A 258 27.16 17.14 0.29
C GLN A 258 26.08 18.23 0.20
N ASP A 259 26.04 19.19 1.14
CA ASP A 259 25.07 20.29 1.06
C ASP A 259 25.21 21.07 -0.25
N GLY A 260 24.07 21.46 -0.83
CA GLY A 260 23.97 22.12 -2.12
C GLY A 260 23.97 21.16 -3.32
N THR A 261 24.15 19.85 -3.11
CA THR A 261 23.92 18.85 -4.17
C THR A 261 22.43 18.62 -4.39
N PHE A 262 22.05 18.26 -5.62
CA PHE A 262 20.65 18.09 -6.01
C PHE A 262 20.46 17.21 -7.25
N LEU A 263 19.26 16.65 -7.39
CA LEU A 263 18.85 15.85 -8.54
C LEU A 263 18.25 16.71 -9.64
N ALA A 264 18.87 16.70 -10.83
CA ALA A 264 18.34 17.44 -11.97
C ALA A 264 17.00 16.86 -12.48
N PRO A 265 16.08 17.67 -13.06
CA PRO A 265 14.81 17.16 -13.58
C PRO A 265 14.92 16.04 -14.62
N ASN A 266 15.90 16.11 -15.52
CA ASN A 266 16.14 15.05 -16.50
C ASN A 266 16.61 13.74 -15.84
N PHE A 267 17.36 13.81 -14.74
CA PHE A 267 17.76 12.62 -13.99
C PHE A 267 16.53 11.96 -13.36
N LEU A 268 15.67 12.75 -12.71
CA LEU A 268 14.45 12.27 -12.08
C LEU A 268 13.52 11.61 -13.10
N GLU A 269 13.27 12.26 -14.24
CA GLU A 269 12.44 11.70 -15.30
C GLU A 269 13.00 10.36 -15.83
N ASN A 270 14.33 10.27 -16.00
CA ASN A 270 14.96 9.02 -16.44
C ASN A 270 14.84 7.91 -15.39
N LEU A 271 14.95 8.22 -14.10
CA LEU A 271 14.73 7.27 -13.01
C LEU A 271 13.31 6.71 -13.05
N LEU A 272 12.31 7.58 -13.17
CA LEU A 272 10.90 7.17 -13.18
C LEU A 272 10.52 6.39 -14.45
N LYS A 273 11.09 6.73 -15.61
CA LYS A 273 10.97 5.90 -16.82
C LYS A 273 11.54 4.50 -16.61
N GLN A 274 12.70 4.39 -15.97
CA GLN A 274 13.28 3.08 -15.65
C GLN A 274 12.43 2.31 -14.64
N GLN A 275 11.82 2.98 -13.66
CA GLN A 275 10.90 2.38 -12.69
C GLN A 275 9.72 1.70 -13.39
N GLU A 276 9.00 2.43 -14.24
CA GLU A 276 7.84 1.87 -14.97
C GLU A 276 8.25 0.76 -15.95
N ALA A 277 9.35 0.95 -16.67
CA ALA A 277 9.83 -0.01 -17.67
C ALA A 277 10.37 -1.31 -17.06
N SER A 278 11.03 -1.24 -15.90
CA SER A 278 11.71 -2.40 -15.31
C SER A 278 10.80 -3.25 -14.43
N PHE A 279 9.86 -2.61 -13.71
CA PHE A 279 9.04 -3.28 -12.70
C PHE A 279 7.56 -3.32 -13.06
N SER A 280 7.09 -2.34 -13.84
CA SER A 280 5.69 -2.20 -14.24
C SER A 280 4.72 -2.38 -13.07
N ASN A 281 5.08 -1.85 -11.90
CA ASN A 281 4.27 -1.80 -10.69
C ASN A 281 3.87 -0.35 -10.41
N GLU A 282 2.73 -0.18 -9.75
CA GLU A 282 2.38 1.09 -9.12
C GLU A 282 3.39 1.46 -8.02
N TYR A 283 3.69 2.75 -7.89
CA TYR A 283 4.67 3.25 -6.91
C TYR A 283 4.33 4.64 -6.39
N SER A 284 4.90 4.97 -5.23
CA SER A 284 4.85 6.29 -4.61
C SER A 284 6.25 6.90 -4.60
N VAL A 285 6.32 8.22 -4.72
CA VAL A 285 7.56 9.00 -4.63
C VAL A 285 7.45 9.95 -3.45
N CYS A 286 8.48 10.03 -2.63
CA CYS A 286 8.61 11.05 -1.60
C CYS A 286 9.82 11.93 -1.88
N PHE A 287 9.59 13.24 -2.02
CA PHE A 287 10.65 14.24 -1.93
C PHE A 287 10.93 14.50 -0.46
N GLY A 288 11.90 13.76 0.07
CA GLY A 288 12.27 13.73 1.48
C GLY A 288 13.79 13.63 1.66
N GLY A 289 14.24 12.74 2.55
CA GLY A 289 15.66 12.59 2.87
C GLY A 289 16.14 13.52 3.98
N MET A 290 17.36 14.07 3.85
CA MET A 290 17.97 14.90 4.90
C MET A 290 18.12 16.39 4.50
N GLY A 291 17.41 16.84 3.46
CA GLY A 291 17.38 18.24 3.03
C GLY A 291 15.98 18.84 3.00
N GLU A 292 15.90 20.10 2.58
CA GLU A 292 14.65 20.82 2.33
C GLU A 292 14.39 20.86 0.81
N PRO A 293 13.38 20.12 0.30
CA PRO A 293 13.14 20.02 -1.13
C PRO A 293 12.77 21.37 -1.77
N LEU A 294 12.16 22.31 -1.02
CA LEU A 294 11.80 23.63 -1.54
C LEU A 294 13.00 24.54 -1.82
N LEU A 295 14.22 24.16 -1.42
CA LEU A 295 15.44 24.87 -1.82
C LEU A 295 15.94 24.46 -3.20
N HIS A 296 15.34 23.45 -3.83
CA HIS A 296 15.72 23.01 -5.16
C HIS A 296 15.44 24.09 -6.21
N PRO A 297 16.44 24.50 -7.03
CA PRO A 297 16.29 25.63 -7.97
C PRO A 297 15.25 25.39 -9.07
N GLN A 298 14.88 24.13 -9.32
CA GLN A 298 13.88 23.72 -10.30
C GLN A 298 12.77 22.86 -9.66
N PHE A 299 12.44 23.11 -8.39
CA PHE A 299 11.48 22.29 -7.63
C PHE A 299 10.16 22.06 -8.37
N ALA A 300 9.54 23.12 -8.90
CA ALA A 300 8.27 23.00 -9.61
C ALA A 300 8.34 22.09 -10.85
N GLU A 301 9.49 22.07 -11.55
CA GLU A 301 9.71 21.18 -12.69
C GLU A 301 9.85 19.72 -12.24
N LEU A 302 10.46 19.45 -11.08
CA LEU A 302 10.51 18.10 -10.51
C LEU A 302 9.12 17.56 -10.21
N VAL A 303 8.27 18.38 -9.57
CA VAL A 303 6.89 18.02 -9.24
C VAL A 303 6.10 17.72 -10.51
N LYS A 304 6.16 18.64 -11.50
CA LYS A 304 5.47 18.47 -12.79
C LYS A 304 5.90 17.19 -13.50
N ARG A 305 7.20 16.92 -13.58
CA ARG A 305 7.69 15.70 -14.26
C ARG A 305 7.31 14.43 -13.54
N THR A 306 7.21 14.47 -12.22
CA THR A 306 6.86 13.28 -11.43
C THR A 306 5.37 12.98 -11.55
N ALA A 307 4.51 13.99 -11.37
CA ALA A 307 3.06 13.82 -11.35
C ALA A 307 2.48 13.29 -12.69
N SER A 308 3.18 13.51 -13.81
CA SER A 308 2.76 13.08 -15.14
C SER A 308 2.95 11.57 -15.42
N PHE A 309 3.63 10.84 -14.53
CA PHE A 309 3.80 9.39 -14.69
C PHE A 309 2.51 8.62 -14.41
N SER A 310 2.25 7.59 -15.21
CA SER A 310 0.96 6.88 -15.24
C SER A 310 0.81 5.86 -14.11
N LEU A 311 1.91 5.25 -13.66
CA LEU A 311 1.93 4.30 -12.56
C LEU A 311 2.24 4.96 -11.20
N LEU A 312 2.47 6.28 -11.19
CA LEU A 312 2.58 7.05 -9.95
C LEU A 312 1.22 7.12 -9.26
N GLN A 313 1.15 6.58 -8.05
CA GLN A 313 -0.03 6.68 -7.17
C GLN A 313 -0.02 7.99 -6.39
N GLU A 314 1.13 8.34 -5.81
CA GLU A 314 1.26 9.49 -4.94
C GLU A 314 2.66 10.10 -5.01
N LEU A 315 2.72 11.43 -5.07
CA LEU A 315 3.91 12.24 -4.83
C LEU A 315 3.77 12.95 -3.49
N MET A 316 4.53 12.49 -2.51
CA MET A 316 4.64 13.10 -1.19
C MET A 316 5.75 14.16 -1.19
N ILE A 317 5.49 15.33 -0.62
CA ILE A 317 6.48 16.40 -0.45
C ILE A 317 6.65 16.65 1.05
N GLU A 318 7.74 16.14 1.63
CA GLU A 318 8.10 16.38 3.03
C GLU A 318 8.91 17.68 3.16
N THR A 319 8.33 18.71 3.80
CA THR A 319 8.93 20.05 3.84
C THR A 319 8.75 20.73 5.19
N ALA A 320 9.70 21.59 5.58
CA ALA A 320 9.52 22.53 6.68
C ALA A 320 8.79 23.81 6.27
N LEU A 321 8.46 23.98 4.98
CA LEU A 321 7.58 25.01 4.40
C LEU A 321 8.01 26.47 4.70
N TYR A 322 9.27 26.71 5.07
CA TYR A 322 9.76 28.04 5.41
C TYR A 322 10.27 28.84 4.20
N SER A 323 10.41 28.24 3.01
CA SER A 323 10.87 28.94 1.79
C SER A 323 9.83 29.93 1.24
N ASP A 324 10.23 30.81 0.32
CA ASP A 324 9.23 31.59 -0.44
C ASP A 324 8.48 30.67 -1.40
N LEU A 325 7.18 30.53 -1.15
CA LEU A 325 6.33 29.55 -1.82
C LEU A 325 5.69 30.12 -3.10
N ASN A 326 5.64 31.46 -3.27
CA ASN A 326 4.86 32.09 -4.35
C ASN A 326 5.28 31.62 -5.76
N PRO A 327 6.57 31.58 -6.15
CA PRO A 327 6.97 31.16 -7.50
C PRO A 327 6.65 29.69 -7.79
N ILE A 328 6.68 28.85 -6.73
CA ILE A 328 6.35 27.43 -6.81
C ILE A 328 4.85 27.27 -7.03
N LEU A 329 4.02 27.95 -6.24
CA LEU A 329 2.57 27.89 -6.34
C LEU A 329 2.03 28.36 -7.69
N GLU A 330 2.57 29.45 -8.25
CA GLU A 330 2.21 29.92 -9.60
C GLU A 330 2.46 28.88 -10.69
N SER A 331 3.41 27.99 -10.46
CA SER A 331 3.72 26.89 -11.37
C SER A 331 2.81 25.68 -11.12
N LEU A 332 2.60 25.32 -9.85
CA LEU A 332 1.77 24.16 -9.49
C LEU A 332 0.27 24.39 -9.74
N GLU A 333 -0.20 25.63 -9.66
CA GLU A 333 -1.59 25.99 -10.00
C GLU A 333 -1.94 25.66 -11.46
N LYS A 334 -0.93 25.59 -12.34
CA LYS A 334 -1.12 25.28 -13.78
C LYS A 334 -1.15 23.78 -14.08
N LEU A 335 -0.92 22.91 -13.10
CA LEU A 335 -0.99 21.46 -13.30
C LEU A 335 -2.43 21.00 -13.59
N PRO A 336 -2.62 19.98 -14.45
CA PRO A 336 -3.90 19.30 -14.61
C PRO A 336 -4.47 18.79 -13.27
N SER A 337 -5.79 18.75 -13.14
CA SER A 337 -6.44 18.29 -11.90
C SER A 337 -6.03 16.87 -11.52
N GLU A 338 -5.95 15.95 -12.49
CA GLU A 338 -5.52 14.56 -12.29
C GLU A 338 -4.08 14.44 -11.77
N GLU A 339 -3.17 15.35 -12.16
CA GLU A 339 -1.80 15.38 -11.66
C GLU A 339 -1.74 15.98 -10.25
N LYS A 340 -2.55 17.00 -9.97
CA LYS A 340 -2.66 17.60 -8.62
C LYS A 340 -3.27 16.63 -7.61
N GLU A 341 -4.20 15.79 -8.03
CA GLU A 341 -4.84 14.78 -7.18
C GLU A 341 -3.83 13.77 -6.60
N LYS A 342 -2.70 13.56 -7.29
CA LYS A 342 -1.61 12.69 -6.84
C LYS A 342 -0.65 13.36 -5.84
N ILE A 343 -0.74 14.67 -5.60
CA ILE A 343 0.24 15.40 -4.80
C ILE A 343 -0.26 15.52 -3.36
N THR A 344 0.57 15.07 -2.43
CA THR A 344 0.35 15.19 -0.98
C THR A 344 1.49 15.98 -0.35
N TRP A 345 1.14 16.98 0.45
CA TRP A 345 2.08 17.80 1.19
C TRP A 345 2.17 17.32 2.63
N ILE A 346 3.39 17.06 3.11
CA ILE A 346 3.67 16.70 4.49
C ILE A 346 4.51 17.82 5.10
N VAL A 347 3.87 18.64 5.94
CA VAL A 347 4.49 19.82 6.55
C VAL A 347 4.96 19.50 7.96
N ASN A 348 6.26 19.59 8.18
CA ASN A 348 6.91 19.32 9.45
C ASN A 348 6.63 20.42 10.48
N LEU A 349 5.62 20.24 11.34
CA LEU A 349 5.18 21.25 12.32
C LEU A 349 4.87 20.61 13.69
N THR A 350 5.91 20.32 14.48
CA THR A 350 5.80 19.66 15.79
C THR A 350 5.26 20.57 16.90
N THR A 351 5.16 21.88 16.69
CA THR A 351 4.62 22.80 17.70
C THR A 351 4.09 24.07 17.06
N ARG A 352 3.03 24.64 17.65
CA ARG A 352 2.49 25.96 17.32
C ARG A 352 2.91 27.03 18.33
N ASN A 353 3.77 26.69 19.29
CA ASN A 353 4.32 27.64 20.24
C ASN A 353 5.59 28.29 19.63
N PRO A 354 5.66 29.62 19.47
CA PRO A 354 6.80 30.28 18.82
C PRO A 354 8.16 30.03 19.48
N GLU A 355 8.21 30.00 20.81
CA GLU A 355 9.47 29.78 21.54
C GLU A 355 9.88 28.30 21.49
N LYS A 356 8.94 27.36 21.64
CA LYS A 356 9.23 25.92 21.46
C LYS A 356 9.66 25.65 20.01
N TYR A 357 9.00 26.26 19.02
CA TYR A 357 9.38 26.16 17.61
C TYR A 357 10.82 26.62 17.41
N LYS A 358 11.18 27.81 17.89
CA LYS A 358 12.54 28.33 17.80
C LYS A 358 13.57 27.37 18.42
N ASN A 359 13.26 26.82 19.60
CA ASN A 359 14.17 25.89 20.28
C ASN A 359 14.31 24.57 19.53
N LEU A 360 13.22 24.06 18.95
CA LEU A 360 13.21 22.79 18.23
C LEU A 360 13.84 22.87 16.84
N TYR A 361 13.57 23.95 16.08
CA TYR A 361 13.95 24.13 14.68
C TYR A 361 15.16 25.06 14.47
N GLY A 362 15.56 25.81 15.50
CA GLY A 362 16.71 26.73 15.49
C GLY A 362 16.44 28.13 14.95
N LYS A 363 15.25 28.39 14.37
CA LYS A 363 14.86 29.70 13.80
C LYS A 363 13.42 30.08 14.15
N LYS A 364 13.07 31.36 14.02
CA LYS A 364 11.73 31.92 14.29
C LYS A 364 10.86 31.97 13.01
N GLU A 365 10.69 30.85 12.33
CA GLU A 365 9.97 30.80 11.03
C GLU A 365 8.47 30.44 11.15
N LEU A 366 7.95 30.25 12.36
CA LEU A 366 6.58 29.74 12.56
C LEU A 366 5.51 30.59 11.85
N GLU A 367 5.55 31.91 11.98
CA GLU A 367 4.58 32.81 11.32
C GLU A 367 4.62 32.67 9.80
N LYS A 368 5.82 32.50 9.23
CA LYS A 368 6.00 32.32 7.79
C LYS A 368 5.41 30.99 7.31
N ILE A 369 5.59 29.92 8.10
CA ILE A 369 5.03 28.60 7.81
C ILE A 369 3.51 28.65 7.83
N LEU A 370 2.91 29.27 8.86
CA LEU A 370 1.46 29.43 8.95
C LEU A 370 0.91 30.24 7.77
N SER A 371 1.59 31.34 7.38
CA SER A 371 1.22 32.10 6.18
C SER A 371 1.36 31.28 4.88
N ASN A 372 2.38 30.45 4.77
CA ASN A 372 2.57 29.58 3.61
C ASN A 372 1.53 28.44 3.56
N LEU A 373 1.07 27.92 4.70
CA LEU A 373 -0.05 26.99 4.77
C LEU A 373 -1.33 27.61 4.20
N GLU A 374 -1.65 28.85 4.58
CA GLU A 374 -2.80 29.60 4.04
C GLU A 374 -2.73 29.81 2.52
N LYS A 375 -1.52 29.88 1.95
CA LYS A 375 -1.34 29.97 0.49
C LYS A 375 -1.50 28.60 -0.16
N LEU A 376 -0.98 27.55 0.49
CA LEU A 376 -1.03 26.19 -0.02
C LEU A 376 -2.47 25.67 -0.10
N GLU A 377 -3.30 25.94 0.92
CA GLU A 377 -4.71 25.52 0.97
C GLU A 377 -5.61 26.18 -0.10
N LYS A 378 -5.12 27.25 -0.77
CA LYS A 378 -5.81 27.87 -1.90
C LYS A 378 -5.66 27.08 -3.21
N ILE A 379 -4.63 26.22 -3.29
CA ILE A 379 -4.30 25.45 -4.49
C ILE A 379 -4.58 23.97 -4.29
N PHE A 380 -4.29 23.45 -3.09
CA PHE A 380 -4.53 22.06 -2.74
C PHE A 380 -5.62 21.97 -1.65
N PRO A 381 -6.62 21.09 -1.80
CA PRO A 381 -7.58 20.84 -0.73
C PRO A 381 -6.88 20.33 0.54
N LYS A 382 -7.44 20.67 1.71
CA LYS A 382 -6.79 20.39 3.00
C LYS A 382 -6.56 18.91 3.29
N ASN A 383 -7.34 18.02 2.69
CA ASN A 383 -7.14 16.57 2.80
C ASN A 383 -5.88 16.06 2.06
N GLN A 384 -5.25 16.90 1.21
CA GLN A 384 -3.93 16.63 0.62
C GLN A 384 -2.78 17.32 1.37
N ILE A 385 -3.10 18.05 2.45
CA ILE A 385 -2.11 18.76 3.27
C ILE A 385 -2.12 18.12 4.65
N HIS A 386 -1.06 17.37 4.94
CA HIS A 386 -0.83 16.75 6.22
C HIS A 386 0.13 17.59 7.04
N LEU A 387 -0.23 17.89 8.28
CA LEU A 387 0.70 18.42 9.25
C LEU A 387 1.30 17.25 10.03
N GLN A 388 2.61 17.26 10.19
CA GLN A 388 3.35 16.21 10.87
C GLN A 388 3.83 16.67 12.25
N PHE A 389 3.40 15.96 13.28
CA PHE A 389 3.85 16.10 14.64
C PHE A 389 4.84 14.99 14.98
N LEU A 390 6.06 15.35 15.38
CA LEU A 390 7.07 14.39 15.80
C LEU A 390 6.93 14.08 17.29
N LYS A 391 6.69 12.82 17.65
CA LYS A 391 6.54 12.39 19.05
C LYS A 391 7.88 12.36 19.77
N ILE A 392 8.20 13.44 20.49
CA ILE A 392 9.43 13.61 21.29
C ILE A 392 9.11 14.19 22.67
N LYS A 393 9.98 13.91 23.64
CA LYS A 393 9.85 14.38 25.03
C LYS A 393 9.61 15.89 25.14
N GLU A 394 10.24 16.69 24.29
CA GLU A 394 10.16 18.15 24.33
C GLU A 394 8.82 18.74 23.89
N ALA A 395 7.97 17.94 23.23
CA ALA A 395 6.67 18.37 22.71
C ALA A 395 5.50 17.48 23.17
N GLU A 396 5.74 16.42 23.95
CA GLU A 396 4.70 15.45 24.34
C GLU A 396 3.48 16.09 25.00
N ASP A 397 3.68 17.17 25.76
CA ASP A 397 2.63 17.96 26.40
C ASP A 397 1.66 18.65 25.43
N GLU A 398 2.02 18.76 24.15
CA GLU A 398 1.21 19.41 23.11
C GLU A 398 0.44 18.44 22.22
N VAL A 399 0.70 17.12 22.29
CA VAL A 399 0.20 16.15 21.29
C VAL A 399 -1.31 16.23 21.11
N GLU A 400 -2.08 16.07 22.20
CA GLU A 400 -3.56 16.05 22.14
C GLU A 400 -4.12 17.35 21.59
N ALA A 401 -3.75 18.48 22.20
CA ALA A 401 -4.23 19.80 21.78
C ALA A 401 -3.83 20.15 20.33
N TRP A 402 -2.64 19.72 19.91
CA TRP A 402 -2.14 19.94 18.55
C TRP A 402 -2.91 19.09 17.52
N VAL A 403 -3.24 17.84 17.85
CA VAL A 403 -4.03 16.95 16.98
C VAL A 403 -5.44 17.49 16.83
N ASP A 404 -6.13 17.76 17.95
CA ASP A 404 -7.50 18.27 17.96
C ASP A 404 -7.63 19.56 17.13
N GLU A 405 -6.67 20.48 17.29
CA GLU A 405 -6.65 21.74 16.53
C GLU A 405 -6.42 21.51 15.03
N THR A 406 -5.53 20.57 14.67
CA THR A 406 -5.22 20.26 13.27
C THR A 406 -6.42 19.62 12.56
N GLU A 407 -7.08 18.65 13.20
CA GLU A 407 -8.29 18.02 12.66
C GLU A 407 -9.44 19.01 12.53
N ARG A 408 -9.63 19.89 13.53
CA ARG A 408 -10.65 20.96 13.48
C ARG A 408 -10.42 21.93 12.33
N GLN A 409 -9.16 22.18 11.98
CA GLN A 409 -8.79 22.99 10.82
C GLN A 409 -9.02 22.27 9.48
N GLY A 410 -9.26 20.95 9.49
CA GLY A 410 -9.55 20.12 8.32
C GLY A 410 -8.31 19.53 7.63
N TYR A 411 -7.14 19.65 8.25
CA TYR A 411 -5.88 19.10 7.73
C TYR A 411 -5.72 17.62 8.08
N GLY A 412 -4.94 16.90 7.28
CA GLY A 412 -4.47 15.57 7.66
C GLY A 412 -3.49 15.64 8.84
N VAL A 413 -3.54 14.65 9.72
CA VAL A 413 -2.61 14.52 10.86
C VAL A 413 -1.66 13.36 10.61
N ILE A 414 -0.37 13.59 10.77
CA ILE A 414 0.65 12.54 10.85
C ILE A 414 1.33 12.61 12.22
N LEU A 415 1.16 11.55 13.02
CA LEU A 415 1.90 11.35 14.27
C LEU A 415 3.15 10.54 14.00
N GLN A 416 4.25 11.23 13.74
CA GLN A 416 5.51 10.60 13.36
C GLN A 416 6.27 10.07 14.58
N LYS A 417 6.68 8.81 14.50
CA LYS A 417 7.60 8.20 15.46
C LYS A 417 8.98 8.84 15.33
N TYR A 418 9.63 9.12 16.46
CA TYR A 418 11.03 9.57 16.48
C TYR A 418 11.98 8.44 16.08
N ASN A 419 12.65 8.61 14.94
CA ASN A 419 13.68 7.71 14.42
C ASN A 419 15.07 8.16 14.90
N ARG A 420 15.85 7.22 15.45
CA ARG A 420 17.20 7.49 15.97
C ARG A 420 18.32 7.29 14.96
N PHE A 421 17.98 6.96 13.72
CA PHE A 421 18.93 6.70 12.63
C PHE A 421 19.95 5.63 13.03
N ALA A 422 19.41 4.48 13.47
CA ALA A 422 20.17 3.32 13.96
C ALA A 422 21.23 3.63 15.03
N GLY A 423 20.99 4.63 15.87
CA GLY A 423 21.86 5.05 16.98
C GLY A 423 22.67 6.31 16.72
N LEU A 424 22.60 6.90 15.53
CA LEU A 424 23.23 8.18 15.21
C LEU A 424 22.73 9.33 16.10
N MET A 425 21.45 9.31 16.44
CA MET A 425 20.78 10.36 17.21
C MET A 425 20.50 9.94 18.67
N PRO A 426 20.49 10.92 19.60
CA PRO A 426 20.17 10.67 21.01
C PRO A 426 18.73 10.17 21.18
N GLU A 427 18.44 9.51 22.30
CA GLU A 427 17.09 9.01 22.60
C GLU A 427 16.15 10.15 23.02
N LYS A 428 15.10 10.39 22.23
CA LYS A 428 14.04 11.37 22.52
C LYS A 428 12.63 10.79 22.56
N ARG A 429 12.47 9.47 22.34
CA ARG A 429 11.15 8.81 22.44
C ARG A 429 10.64 8.88 23.87
N VAL A 430 9.33 9.08 24.00
CA VAL A 430 8.60 8.95 25.28
C VAL A 430 8.33 7.48 25.59
N THR A 431 8.02 6.70 24.55
CA THR A 431 7.75 5.25 24.66
C THR A 431 8.37 4.54 23.47
N ASP A 432 8.97 3.38 23.70
CA ASP A 432 9.44 2.48 22.65
C ASP A 432 8.31 1.52 22.26
N LEU A 433 7.84 1.65 21.01
CA LEU A 433 6.78 0.81 20.43
C LEU A 433 7.35 -0.25 19.48
N THR A 434 8.66 -0.49 19.52
CA THR A 434 9.29 -1.52 18.70
C THR A 434 8.76 -2.90 19.08
N PRO A 435 8.33 -3.74 18.12
CA PRO A 435 7.90 -5.09 18.43
C PRO A 435 8.99 -5.90 19.14
N ILE A 436 8.56 -6.77 20.07
CA ILE A 436 9.44 -7.60 20.89
C ILE A 436 10.28 -8.53 20.02
N GLN A 437 9.63 -9.17 19.04
CA GLN A 437 10.30 -10.05 18.09
C GLN A 437 10.63 -9.26 16.82
N ARG A 438 11.90 -9.30 16.43
CA ARG A 438 12.35 -8.75 15.17
C ARG A 438 12.02 -9.71 14.03
N GLU A 439 11.36 -9.19 13.00
CA GLU A 439 11.14 -9.88 11.74
C GLU A 439 11.93 -9.21 10.62
N PHE A 440 11.64 -9.57 9.37
CA PHE A 440 12.30 -8.97 8.22
C PHE A 440 11.92 -7.49 8.05
N CYS A 441 12.84 -6.73 7.45
CA CYS A 441 12.67 -5.30 7.26
C CYS A 441 11.83 -5.00 6.01
N TRP A 442 10.70 -4.30 6.18
CA TRP A 442 9.88 -3.85 5.05
C TRP A 442 10.60 -2.87 4.13
N HIS A 443 11.45 -1.98 4.65
CA HIS A 443 12.25 -1.08 3.83
C HIS A 443 13.25 -1.83 2.93
N LEU A 444 13.89 -2.87 3.47
CA LEU A 444 14.76 -3.73 2.65
C LEU A 444 13.99 -4.59 1.65
N ASN A 445 12.66 -4.63 1.70
CA ASN A 445 11.82 -5.31 0.72
C ASN A 445 11.30 -4.35 -0.36
N ARG A 446 10.90 -3.12 0.02
CA ARG A 446 10.04 -2.26 -0.81
C ARG A 446 10.61 -0.89 -1.13
N ASP A 447 11.62 -0.41 -0.40
CA ASP A 447 12.02 0.99 -0.48
C ASP A 447 13.29 1.15 -1.32
N LEU A 448 13.34 2.25 -2.06
CA LEU A 448 14.53 2.74 -2.73
C LEU A 448 14.87 4.13 -2.18
N TYR A 449 16.05 4.27 -1.57
CA TYR A 449 16.52 5.56 -1.06
C TYR A 449 17.60 6.13 -1.99
N VAL A 450 17.30 7.25 -2.65
CA VAL A 450 18.21 7.91 -3.59
C VAL A 450 18.70 9.22 -2.98
N ASN A 451 20.03 9.31 -2.81
CA ASN A 451 20.68 10.52 -2.34
C ASN A 451 20.71 11.58 -3.45
N SER A 452 20.87 12.84 -3.05
CA SER A 452 21.01 14.03 -3.89
C SER A 452 22.11 13.99 -4.96
N ASN A 453 23.07 13.08 -4.86
CA ASN A 453 24.13 12.86 -5.87
C ASN A 453 23.89 11.62 -6.77
N GLY A 454 22.66 11.08 -6.75
CA GLY A 454 22.24 9.92 -7.55
C GLY A 454 22.67 8.56 -7.00
N THR A 455 23.36 8.52 -5.87
CA THR A 455 23.75 7.28 -5.19
C THR A 455 22.53 6.63 -4.52
N VAL A 456 22.42 5.31 -4.62
CA VAL A 456 21.37 4.53 -3.95
C VAL A 456 21.94 3.87 -2.70
N SER A 457 21.41 4.24 -1.54
CA SER A 457 21.83 3.64 -0.26
C SER A 457 21.13 2.30 -0.02
N ILE A 458 21.72 1.45 0.83
CA ILE A 458 21.09 0.20 1.28
C ILE A 458 19.73 0.43 1.96
N CYS A 459 19.63 1.51 2.75
CA CYS A 459 18.42 2.02 3.36
C CYS A 459 18.64 3.45 3.87
N ARG A 460 17.57 4.15 4.22
CA ARG A 460 17.59 5.52 4.78
C ARG A 460 18.47 5.66 6.04
N GLN A 461 18.65 4.58 6.80
CA GLN A 461 19.33 4.59 8.10
C GLN A 461 20.85 4.72 8.00
N SER A 462 21.46 4.33 6.87
CA SER A 462 22.91 4.21 6.75
C SER A 462 23.46 5.26 5.78
N SER A 463 24.33 6.14 6.28
CA SER A 463 25.25 6.88 5.44
C SER A 463 26.44 5.97 5.06
N GLY A 464 26.69 5.77 3.77
CA GLY A 464 27.95 5.17 3.27
C GLY A 464 27.95 3.69 2.88
N LYS A 465 26.83 2.96 2.96
CA LYS A 465 26.69 1.66 2.27
C LYS A 465 25.69 1.78 1.14
N GLU A 466 26.18 1.53 -0.06
CA GLU A 466 25.55 1.90 -1.32
C GLU A 466 25.36 0.64 -2.18
N PHE A 467 24.23 0.58 -2.90
CA PHE A 467 23.99 -0.46 -3.91
C PHE A 467 24.51 -0.05 -5.28
N GLY A 468 24.62 1.25 -5.56
CA GLY A 468 25.13 1.76 -6.84
C GLY A 468 24.83 3.23 -7.02
N ASN A 469 25.06 3.75 -8.23
CA ASN A 469 24.77 5.13 -8.58
C ASN A 469 24.07 5.21 -9.95
N LEU A 470 22.92 5.87 -9.97
CA LEU A 470 22.01 5.96 -11.12
C LEU A 470 22.56 6.81 -12.28
N HIS A 471 23.67 7.54 -12.09
CA HIS A 471 24.39 8.16 -13.20
C HIS A 471 25.25 7.16 -13.99
N LYS A 472 25.51 5.97 -13.43
CA LYS A 472 26.44 4.97 -13.98
C LYS A 472 25.76 3.65 -14.33
N GLU A 473 24.67 3.33 -13.65
CA GLU A 473 24.02 2.02 -13.72
C GLU A 473 22.50 2.19 -13.83
N ASN A 474 21.83 1.19 -14.43
CA ASN A 474 20.38 1.18 -14.51
C ASN A 474 19.75 0.77 -13.18
N LEU A 475 18.53 1.23 -12.94
CA LEU A 475 17.78 1.00 -11.71
C LEU A 475 17.61 -0.49 -11.39
N ILE A 476 17.29 -1.32 -12.39
CA ILE A 476 17.06 -2.76 -12.22
C ILE A 476 18.30 -3.48 -11.70
N ASP A 477 19.48 -3.12 -12.22
CA ASP A 477 20.76 -3.73 -11.82
C ASP A 477 21.10 -3.34 -10.37
N ILE A 478 20.88 -2.08 -10.01
CA ILE A 478 21.06 -1.59 -8.63
C ILE A 478 20.09 -2.32 -7.68
N TRP A 479 18.82 -2.48 -8.07
CA TRP A 479 17.81 -3.16 -7.25
C TRP A 479 18.19 -4.62 -6.97
N GLN A 480 18.67 -5.34 -7.99
CA GLN A 480 19.12 -6.73 -7.88
C GLN A 480 20.27 -6.91 -6.88
N LYS A 481 21.20 -5.94 -6.80
CA LYS A 481 22.28 -5.96 -5.80
C LYS A 481 21.78 -5.92 -4.36
N GLY A 482 20.57 -5.43 -4.11
CA GLY A 482 19.94 -5.43 -2.80
C GLY A 482 19.29 -6.75 -2.40
N LEU A 483 19.12 -7.69 -3.33
CA LEU A 483 18.47 -8.98 -3.06
C LEU A 483 19.17 -9.81 -1.97
N PRO A 484 20.52 -9.94 -1.92
CA PRO A 484 21.18 -10.67 -0.84
C PRO A 484 20.92 -10.05 0.54
N SER A 485 20.93 -8.71 0.64
CA SER A 485 20.60 -8.01 1.89
C SER A 485 19.17 -8.30 2.34
N PHE A 486 18.21 -8.28 1.41
CA PHE A 486 16.83 -8.63 1.71
C PHE A 486 16.68 -10.10 2.10
N SER A 487 17.28 -11.03 1.34
CA SER A 487 17.25 -12.47 1.61
C SER A 487 17.78 -12.80 3.01
N ASN A 488 18.89 -12.17 3.41
CA ASN A 488 19.41 -12.30 4.76
C ASN A 488 18.43 -11.76 5.81
N SER A 489 17.79 -10.61 5.55
CA SER A 489 16.77 -10.07 6.47
C SER A 489 15.54 -10.96 6.56
N LEU A 490 15.08 -11.55 5.45
CA LEU A 490 13.93 -12.45 5.37
C LEU A 490 14.16 -13.71 6.20
N ASN A 491 15.39 -14.22 6.18
CA ASN A 491 15.82 -15.42 6.88
C ASN A 491 16.35 -15.14 8.30
N GLY A 492 16.10 -13.96 8.87
CA GLY A 492 16.52 -13.59 10.23
C GLY A 492 18.03 -13.35 10.42
N LYS A 493 18.84 -13.39 9.36
CA LYS A 493 20.29 -13.15 9.38
C LYS A 493 20.61 -11.66 9.32
N HIS A 494 20.09 -10.89 10.27
CA HIS A 494 20.11 -9.42 10.24
C HIS A 494 21.52 -8.82 10.23
N GLU A 495 22.48 -9.48 10.88
CA GLU A 495 23.89 -9.15 10.92
C GLU A 495 24.58 -9.25 9.55
N ALA A 496 24.08 -10.13 8.67
CA ALA A 496 24.63 -10.36 7.33
C ALA A 496 23.97 -9.49 6.25
N THR A 497 23.00 -8.64 6.61
CA THR A 497 22.32 -7.75 5.64
C THR A 497 23.23 -6.66 5.09
N GLY A 498 24.26 -6.29 5.84
CA GLY A 498 25.09 -5.13 5.57
C GLY A 498 24.47 -3.81 6.05
N ALA A 499 23.18 -3.76 6.41
CA ALA A 499 22.53 -2.58 6.99
C ALA A 499 22.71 -2.56 8.52
N PRO A 500 22.51 -1.42 9.20
CA PRO A 500 22.58 -1.33 10.65
C PRO A 500 21.32 -1.92 11.32
N CYS A 501 20.92 -3.14 10.92
CA CYS A 501 19.66 -3.75 11.32
C CYS A 501 19.55 -3.97 12.82
N LEU A 502 20.63 -4.37 13.50
CA LEU A 502 20.60 -4.74 14.92
C LEU A 502 20.33 -3.56 15.86
N THR A 503 20.59 -2.33 15.42
CA THR A 503 20.35 -1.09 16.18
C THR A 503 19.22 -0.24 15.59
N CYS A 504 18.56 -0.73 14.54
CA CYS A 504 17.48 -0.06 13.84
C CYS A 504 16.12 -0.51 14.37
N ASP A 505 15.25 0.45 14.63
CA ASP A 505 13.89 0.31 15.10
C ASP A 505 12.83 0.71 14.04
N GLU A 506 13.22 0.83 12.77
CA GLU A 506 12.30 1.16 11.66
C GLU A 506 11.89 -0.06 10.83
N TRP A 507 12.42 -1.25 11.10
CA TRP A 507 12.19 -2.44 10.26
C TRP A 507 10.71 -2.87 10.11
N TYR A 508 9.86 -2.49 11.06
CA TYR A 508 8.43 -2.81 11.11
C TYR A 508 7.54 -1.63 10.69
N THR A 509 8.12 -0.47 10.37
CA THR A 509 7.35 0.66 9.85
C THR A 509 7.18 0.50 8.35
N PHE A 510 6.04 0.95 7.83
CA PHE A 510 5.63 0.74 6.44
C PHE A 510 5.38 2.09 5.80
N ASN A 511 6.11 2.37 4.73
CA ASN A 511 5.77 3.46 3.83
C ASN A 511 4.69 2.96 2.87
N ALA A 512 3.58 3.71 2.79
CA ALA A 512 2.40 3.33 2.00
C ALA A 512 2.76 3.22 0.50
#